data_AF-A0A3D9AK57-F1
#
_entry.id   AF-A0A3D9AK57-F1
#
_cell.length_a   1.000
_cell.length_b   1.000
_cell.length_c   1.000
_cell.angle_alpha   90.00
_cell.angle_beta   90.00
_cell.angle_gamma   90.00
#
_symmetry.space_group_name_H-M   'P 1'
#
loop_
_entity.id
_entity.type
_entity.pdbx_description
1 polymer ?
#
loop_
_entity_poly.entity_id
_entity_poly.type
_entity_poly.pdbx_seq_one_letter_code
_entity_poly.pdbx_strand_id
1 'polypeptide(L)'
;MKTYIQNKALITFDLPVIDAAFINSITLNVGLSFGAGKWKLQGLNMMTNVWTDLSAAAGQALSAGTIVFNNTLQNNTRYHSYRIIGVDNINIANAARLIEFSIQYKNYNASYHRTKMGCSSDADGDGVPNYIDRDSDGDGCPDAVEAGIPLSKLVPGDFFNTGGTVSGAHVTVGGNYGDNGLGDDVETAPDSGIVNYTSTYTQYATNKTLNFCTDTDGDSVPDLIDLDDDNDGVLDTTECTYPATPTNTSTSDIFAVWSNATTAAGTNLAPTYLTSVGSWTAGAGLTAAISSSAINVSNVNGSSLADAFGANEYLEHPFTTTADNYNWLYYIRTSSATANYHWAMLISDDNFVTYTILNIDMVRSATGILVNDINDYQLTPSTAYKVRTYFWGATTLNFDEFTMFGYSECDTDNDGVPNRLDLDSDGDGCTDAIEAGTAAQAGTGNTSAGTVVNTNGTQTGVANAIVGNNTPAAYGANGFYNGIENNDTAAATYLGTYTYASAINAVISSCFCYRPAVTAGAILDTPQGITSLQRAGADNDNWPMVRKGAWTALESKTKGFVPNRLTNQQITDIPAANLIEGMMVYNSDANCLYINTDGTPTGWKCFNTQACPN
;
A
#
# COMPACT_ATOMS: atom_id res chain seq x y z
N MET A 1 -30.71 -28.17 -37.75
CA MET A 1 -30.96 -27.32 -36.56
C MET A 1 -31.64 -26.05 -37.04
N LYS A 2 -32.69 -25.57 -36.36
CA LYS A 2 -33.31 -24.27 -36.68
C LYS A 2 -32.57 -23.19 -35.88
N THR A 3 -31.94 -22.23 -36.56
CA THR A 3 -31.18 -21.16 -35.91
C THR A 3 -31.98 -19.86 -36.02
N TYR A 4 -32.80 -19.59 -35.01
CA TYR A 4 -33.53 -18.33 -34.89
C TYR A 4 -32.56 -17.20 -34.56
N ILE A 5 -32.77 -16.02 -35.16
CA ILE A 5 -31.83 -14.89 -35.06
C ILE A 5 -32.12 -13.92 -33.92
N GLN A 6 -33.32 -13.98 -33.32
CA GLN A 6 -33.71 -13.03 -32.28
C GLN A 6 -32.70 -13.01 -31.13
N ASN A 7 -32.17 -11.83 -30.83
CA ASN A 7 -31.16 -11.57 -29.81
C ASN A 7 -29.83 -12.32 -30.00
N LYS A 8 -29.54 -12.81 -31.22
CA LYS A 8 -28.24 -13.39 -31.55
C LYS A 8 -27.43 -12.42 -32.39
N ALA A 9 -26.17 -12.22 -32.00
CA ALA A 9 -25.24 -11.44 -32.78
C ALA A 9 -24.81 -12.23 -34.02
N LEU A 10 -24.85 -11.59 -35.18
CA LEU A 10 -24.19 -12.09 -36.39
C LEU A 10 -22.68 -11.90 -36.30
N ILE A 11 -22.29 -10.69 -35.87
CA ILE A 11 -20.92 -10.32 -35.55
C ILE A 11 -20.93 -9.53 -34.25
N THR A 12 -19.93 -9.77 -33.43
CA THR A 12 -19.51 -8.92 -32.32
C THR A 12 -18.03 -8.68 -32.52
N PHE A 13 -17.59 -7.45 -32.38
CA PHE A 13 -16.18 -7.12 -32.43
C PHE A 13 -15.89 -5.97 -31.49
N ASP A 14 -14.72 -6.03 -30.90
CA ASP A 14 -14.18 -4.98 -30.07
C ASP A 14 -13.26 -4.12 -30.94
N LEU A 15 -13.30 -2.82 -30.72
CA LEU A 15 -12.30 -1.93 -31.30
C LEU A 15 -11.19 -1.71 -30.26
N PRO A 16 -9.91 -1.77 -30.65
CA PRO A 16 -8.83 -1.36 -29.77
C PRO A 16 -9.14 0.05 -29.25
N VAL A 17 -9.10 0.24 -27.93
CA VAL A 17 -9.52 1.48 -27.23
C VAL A 17 -8.68 2.70 -27.66
N ILE A 18 -7.61 2.46 -28.41
CA ILE A 18 -6.80 3.44 -29.14
C ILE A 18 -7.61 4.35 -30.09
N ASP A 19 -8.83 3.97 -30.49
CA ASP A 19 -9.70 4.75 -31.36
C ASP A 19 -11.14 4.77 -30.85
N ALA A 20 -11.42 5.58 -29.83
CA ALA A 20 -12.78 6.01 -29.54
C ALA A 20 -13.27 7.00 -30.63
N ALA A 21 -13.24 6.57 -31.89
CA ALA A 21 -13.67 7.30 -33.07
C ALA A 21 -15.17 7.09 -33.28
N PHE A 22 -15.91 8.18 -33.50
CA PHE A 22 -17.33 8.07 -33.84
C PHE A 22 -17.49 7.23 -35.12
N ILE A 23 -18.33 6.20 -35.10
CA ILE A 23 -18.62 5.39 -36.29
C ILE A 23 -19.81 6.03 -37.03
N ASN A 24 -19.66 6.25 -38.34
CA ASN A 24 -20.76 6.65 -39.22
C ASN A 24 -21.58 5.43 -39.65
N SER A 25 -20.92 4.34 -40.04
CA SER A 25 -21.61 3.13 -40.50
C SER A 25 -20.74 1.88 -40.47
N ILE A 26 -21.39 0.73 -40.43
CA ILE A 26 -20.78 -0.57 -40.72
C ILE A 26 -21.36 -1.11 -42.03
N THR A 27 -20.47 -1.53 -42.91
CA THR A 27 -20.84 -2.12 -44.20
C THR A 27 -20.58 -3.62 -44.15
N LEU A 28 -21.59 -4.42 -44.47
CA LEU A 28 -21.48 -5.86 -44.65
C LEU A 28 -21.55 -6.21 -46.13
N ASN A 29 -20.63 -7.05 -46.60
CA ASN A 29 -20.70 -7.69 -47.90
C ASN A 29 -21.28 -9.10 -47.73
N VAL A 30 -22.55 -9.27 -48.06
CA VAL A 30 -23.29 -10.52 -47.90
C VAL A 30 -23.21 -11.32 -49.19
N GLY A 31 -22.55 -12.47 -49.15
CA GLY A 31 -22.42 -13.36 -50.30
C GLY A 31 -23.67 -14.18 -50.59
N LEU A 32 -24.31 -14.72 -49.55
CA LEU A 32 -25.57 -15.46 -49.67
C LEU A 32 -26.54 -14.93 -48.60
N SER A 33 -27.76 -14.61 -49.02
CA SER A 33 -28.75 -13.94 -48.16
C SER A 33 -29.05 -14.73 -46.89
N PHE A 34 -29.20 -14.00 -45.79
CA PHE A 34 -29.62 -14.53 -44.49
C PHE A 34 -31.16 -14.67 -44.37
N GLY A 35 -31.91 -14.41 -45.45
CA GLY A 35 -33.37 -14.48 -45.48
C GLY A 35 -34.04 -13.13 -45.16
N ALA A 36 -35.34 -13.17 -44.88
CA ALA A 36 -36.15 -11.97 -44.62
C ALA A 36 -36.00 -11.36 -43.21
N GLY A 37 -35.21 -12.00 -42.34
CA GLY A 37 -34.99 -11.53 -40.97
C GLY A 37 -34.20 -10.22 -40.93
N LYS A 38 -34.60 -9.34 -40.01
CA LYS A 38 -33.98 -8.03 -39.82
C LYS A 38 -32.94 -8.03 -38.72
N TRP A 39 -31.97 -7.13 -38.88
CA TRP A 39 -30.80 -6.98 -38.02
C TRP A 39 -30.59 -5.51 -37.68
N LYS A 40 -29.98 -5.19 -36.55
CA LYS A 40 -29.64 -3.80 -36.19
C LYS A 40 -28.24 -3.70 -35.61
N LEU A 41 -27.64 -2.53 -35.76
CA LEU A 41 -26.38 -2.16 -35.14
C LEU A 41 -26.60 -1.70 -33.71
N GLN A 42 -25.81 -2.24 -32.79
CA GLN A 42 -25.70 -1.80 -31.40
C GLN A 42 -24.24 -1.54 -31.02
N GLY A 43 -24.05 -0.66 -30.05
CA GLY A 43 -22.76 -0.38 -29.41
C GLY A 43 -22.86 -0.62 -27.90
N LEU A 44 -21.81 -1.16 -27.30
CA LEU A 44 -21.68 -1.37 -25.86
C LEU A 44 -21.07 -0.15 -25.21
N ASN A 45 -21.87 0.53 -24.38
CA ASN A 45 -21.50 1.84 -23.86
C ASN A 45 -20.33 1.69 -22.88
N MET A 46 -19.29 2.50 -23.09
CA MET A 46 -18.04 2.42 -22.31
C MET A 46 -18.25 2.72 -20.82
N MET A 47 -19.22 3.57 -20.49
CA MET A 47 -19.46 4.00 -19.10
C MET A 47 -20.44 3.09 -18.36
N THR A 48 -21.37 2.44 -19.06
CA THR A 48 -22.50 1.71 -18.43
C THR A 48 -22.49 0.21 -18.72
N ASN A 49 -21.64 -0.26 -19.63
CA ASN A 49 -21.61 -1.65 -20.12
C ASN A 49 -22.99 -2.14 -20.64
N VAL A 50 -23.81 -1.20 -21.16
CA VAL A 50 -25.14 -1.48 -21.72
C VAL A 50 -25.13 -1.36 -23.24
N TRP A 51 -25.71 -2.36 -23.92
CA TRP A 51 -25.93 -2.33 -25.37
C TRP A 51 -26.99 -1.31 -25.76
N THR A 52 -26.60 -0.33 -26.56
CA THR A 52 -27.45 0.75 -27.07
C THR A 52 -27.67 0.60 -28.57
N ASP A 53 -28.90 0.84 -29.05
CA ASP A 53 -29.23 0.85 -30.49
C ASP A 53 -28.58 2.04 -31.19
N LEU A 54 -27.76 1.77 -32.21
CA LEU A 54 -27.11 2.80 -33.04
C LEU A 54 -27.87 3.01 -34.37
N SER A 55 -28.64 2.02 -34.79
CA SER A 55 -29.48 2.04 -35.99
C SER A 55 -30.95 1.74 -35.66
N ALA A 56 -31.87 2.02 -36.59
CA ALA A 56 -33.31 1.87 -36.40
C ALA A 56 -33.72 0.54 -35.74
N ALA A 57 -34.64 0.61 -34.75
CA ALA A 57 -35.08 -0.54 -33.96
C ALA A 57 -35.70 -1.68 -34.79
N ALA A 58 -36.33 -1.36 -35.91
CA ALA A 58 -36.88 -2.37 -36.83
C ALA A 58 -35.79 -3.12 -37.62
N GLY A 59 -34.55 -2.62 -37.66
CA GLY A 59 -33.44 -3.25 -38.36
C GLY A 59 -33.52 -3.23 -39.90
N GLN A 60 -32.52 -3.84 -40.55
CA GLN A 60 -32.42 -4.01 -42.00
C GLN A 60 -32.28 -5.49 -42.37
N ALA A 61 -32.80 -5.86 -43.55
CA ALA A 61 -32.68 -7.21 -44.08
C ALA A 61 -31.29 -7.44 -44.69
N LEU A 62 -30.75 -8.65 -44.50
CA LEU A 62 -29.45 -9.06 -45.06
C LEU A 62 -29.64 -9.88 -46.34
N SER A 63 -29.98 -9.20 -47.43
CA SER A 63 -29.96 -9.74 -48.79
C SER A 63 -28.54 -9.84 -49.34
N ALA A 64 -28.33 -10.67 -50.38
CA ALA A 64 -27.03 -10.76 -51.04
C ALA A 64 -26.64 -9.39 -51.64
N GLY A 65 -25.39 -8.98 -51.45
CA GLY A 65 -24.86 -7.67 -51.81
C GLY A 65 -24.34 -6.88 -50.61
N THR A 66 -24.09 -5.59 -50.84
CA THR A 66 -23.57 -4.67 -49.82
C THR A 66 -24.71 -4.08 -49.00
N ILE A 67 -24.66 -4.27 -47.68
CA ILE A 67 -25.65 -3.74 -46.72
C ILE A 67 -24.95 -2.76 -45.77
N VAL A 68 -25.54 -1.59 -45.54
CA VAL A 68 -24.93 -0.54 -44.71
C VAL A 68 -25.81 -0.25 -43.50
N PHE A 69 -25.25 -0.50 -42.31
CA PHE A 69 -25.83 -0.12 -41.03
C PHE A 69 -25.32 1.25 -40.64
N ASN A 70 -26.14 2.27 -40.91
CA ASN A 70 -25.83 3.65 -40.51
C ASN A 70 -26.07 3.84 -39.01
N ASN A 71 -25.07 4.38 -38.32
CA ASN A 71 -25.24 4.93 -36.98
C ASN A 71 -25.95 6.28 -37.11
N THR A 72 -27.27 6.25 -36.94
CA THR A 72 -28.14 7.43 -37.05
C THR A 72 -28.69 7.88 -35.71
N LEU A 73 -28.65 7.00 -34.70
CA LEU A 73 -29.22 7.27 -33.39
C LEU A 73 -28.18 7.82 -32.41
N GLN A 74 -26.91 7.39 -32.51
CA GLN A 74 -25.86 7.66 -31.52
C GLN A 74 -24.55 8.03 -32.20
N ASN A 75 -24.61 8.90 -33.20
CA ASN A 75 -23.49 9.24 -34.09
C ASN A 75 -22.46 10.23 -33.48
N ASN A 76 -22.64 10.59 -32.21
CA ASN A 76 -21.76 11.43 -31.40
C ASN A 76 -21.41 10.74 -30.06
N THR A 77 -21.58 9.42 -29.97
CA THR A 77 -21.30 8.65 -28.75
C THR A 77 -20.31 7.54 -29.07
N ARG A 78 -19.41 7.28 -28.13
CA ARG A 78 -18.30 6.31 -28.26
C ARG A 78 -18.68 5.01 -27.57
N TYR A 79 -18.29 3.89 -28.17
CA TYR A 79 -18.58 2.53 -27.71
C TYR A 79 -17.32 1.68 -27.92
N HIS A 80 -17.01 0.76 -26.98
CA HIS A 80 -15.82 -0.09 -27.05
C HIS A 80 -16.08 -1.42 -27.77
N SER A 81 -17.32 -1.90 -27.76
CA SER A 81 -17.76 -3.08 -28.51
C SER A 81 -18.95 -2.76 -29.41
N TYR A 82 -19.00 -3.40 -30.57
CA TYR A 82 -20.09 -3.25 -31.53
C TYR A 82 -20.62 -4.61 -31.95
N ARG A 83 -21.92 -4.67 -32.22
CA ARG A 83 -22.55 -5.88 -32.76
C ARG A 83 -23.65 -5.59 -33.76
N ILE A 84 -23.87 -6.54 -34.65
CA ILE A 84 -25.06 -6.60 -35.50
C ILE A 84 -25.94 -7.73 -34.98
N ILE A 85 -27.08 -7.37 -34.38
CA ILE A 85 -27.96 -8.30 -33.66
C ILE A 85 -29.27 -8.54 -34.41
N GLY A 86 -29.75 -9.79 -34.39
CA GLY A 86 -31.02 -10.16 -35.01
C GLY A 86 -32.22 -9.65 -34.21
N VAL A 87 -33.18 -9.06 -34.91
CA VAL A 87 -34.40 -8.46 -34.35
C VAL A 87 -35.57 -9.44 -34.41
N ASP A 88 -35.77 -10.09 -35.55
CA ASP A 88 -36.95 -10.92 -35.79
C ASP A 88 -36.76 -12.35 -35.26
N ASN A 89 -37.86 -12.97 -34.82
CA ASN A 89 -37.86 -14.40 -34.47
C ASN A 89 -38.03 -15.29 -35.73
N ILE A 90 -37.08 -15.18 -36.66
CA ILE A 90 -37.08 -15.88 -37.95
C ILE A 90 -35.83 -16.75 -38.05
N ASN A 91 -35.93 -17.86 -38.78
CA ASN A 91 -34.81 -18.75 -39.08
C ASN A 91 -34.03 -18.25 -40.31
N ILE A 92 -32.71 -18.33 -40.25
CA ILE A 92 -31.84 -18.00 -41.39
C ILE A 92 -31.84 -19.11 -42.45
N ALA A 93 -31.48 -18.74 -43.68
CA ALA A 93 -31.24 -19.71 -44.74
C ALA A 93 -30.04 -20.61 -44.41
N ASN A 94 -30.16 -21.92 -44.68
CA ASN A 94 -29.15 -22.95 -44.37
C ASN A 94 -27.79 -22.77 -45.09
N ALA A 95 -27.63 -21.76 -45.95
CA ALA A 95 -26.43 -21.48 -46.71
C ALA A 95 -26.07 -19.98 -46.73
N ALA A 96 -26.54 -19.21 -45.76
CA ALA A 96 -26.20 -17.79 -45.67
C ALA A 96 -24.68 -17.59 -45.49
N ARG A 97 -24.12 -16.54 -46.09
CA ARG A 97 -22.68 -16.29 -46.10
C ARG A 97 -22.39 -14.80 -46.00
N LEU A 98 -21.65 -14.40 -44.97
CA LEU A 98 -20.97 -13.11 -44.88
C LEU A 98 -19.58 -13.25 -45.53
N ILE A 99 -19.20 -12.32 -46.40
CA ILE A 99 -17.89 -12.31 -47.06
C ILE A 99 -16.92 -11.42 -46.29
N GLU A 100 -17.35 -10.20 -46.02
CA GLU A 100 -16.50 -9.15 -45.45
C GLU A 100 -17.38 -8.19 -44.65
N PHE A 101 -16.80 -7.56 -43.63
CA PHE A 101 -17.36 -6.36 -43.05
C PHE A 101 -16.30 -5.26 -43.02
N SER A 102 -16.74 -4.02 -43.15
CA SER A 102 -15.89 -2.84 -43.14
C SER A 102 -16.51 -1.77 -42.28
N ILE A 103 -15.68 -0.99 -41.60
CA ILE A 103 -16.11 0.07 -40.69
C ILE A 103 -15.81 1.41 -41.35
N GLN A 104 -16.78 2.32 -41.33
CA GLN A 104 -16.59 3.70 -41.74
C GLN A 104 -16.62 4.62 -40.53
N TYR A 105 -15.44 5.11 -40.16
CA TYR A 105 -15.26 6.12 -39.14
C TYR A 105 -15.76 7.51 -39.60
N LYS A 106 -16.18 8.33 -38.65
CA LYS A 106 -16.55 9.74 -38.82
C LYS A 106 -15.33 10.59 -38.53
N ASN A 107 -14.93 11.43 -39.50
CA ASN A 107 -13.81 12.37 -39.38
C ASN A 107 -12.45 11.72 -39.04
N TYR A 108 -12.19 10.50 -39.52
CA TYR A 108 -10.90 9.84 -39.31
C TYR A 108 -9.76 10.63 -39.96
N ASN A 109 -8.82 11.10 -39.14
CA ASN A 109 -7.58 11.69 -39.60
C ASN A 109 -6.39 10.81 -39.21
N ALA A 110 -5.81 10.15 -40.20
CA ALA A 110 -4.65 9.28 -40.00
C ALA A 110 -3.42 9.95 -39.35
N SER A 111 -3.34 11.29 -39.29
CA SER A 111 -2.27 12.01 -38.59
C SER A 111 -2.51 12.21 -37.09
N TYR A 112 -3.76 12.15 -36.62
CA TYR A 112 -4.10 12.15 -35.18
C TYR A 112 -4.20 10.72 -34.61
N HIS A 113 -4.36 9.72 -35.48
CA HIS A 113 -4.68 8.33 -35.13
C HIS A 113 -3.65 7.31 -35.60
N ARG A 114 -2.52 7.74 -36.19
CA ARG A 114 -1.36 6.87 -36.19
C ARG A 114 -0.85 6.84 -34.77
N THR A 115 -1.07 5.70 -34.12
CA THR A 115 -0.28 5.16 -33.00
C THR A 115 1.08 5.86 -32.94
N LYS A 116 1.45 6.43 -31.79
CA LYS A 116 2.86 6.41 -31.39
C LYS A 116 3.28 4.94 -31.48
N MET A 117 3.79 4.55 -32.64
CA MET A 117 3.97 3.15 -33.02
C MET A 117 5.03 2.59 -32.09
N GLY A 118 4.61 1.75 -31.13
CA GLY A 118 5.48 1.21 -30.07
C GLY A 118 5.09 1.58 -28.63
N CYS A 119 4.05 2.40 -28.41
CA CYS A 119 3.53 2.71 -27.06
C CYS A 119 2.15 2.07 -26.86
N SER A 120 2.11 0.75 -26.64
CA SER A 120 0.89 -0.01 -26.36
C SER A 120 0.89 -0.62 -24.96
N SER A 121 1.70 -0.06 -24.05
CA SER A 121 1.66 -0.43 -22.65
C SER A 121 0.30 -0.06 -22.07
N ASP A 122 -0.21 -0.96 -21.24
CA ASP A 122 -1.50 -0.95 -20.56
C ASP A 122 -1.22 -1.67 -19.24
N ALA A 123 -0.81 -0.91 -18.21
CA ALA A 123 -0.19 -1.47 -17.02
C ALA A 123 -1.22 -2.09 -16.07
N ASP A 124 -2.45 -1.59 -16.04
CA ASP A 124 -3.56 -2.14 -15.26
C ASP A 124 -4.39 -3.19 -16.03
N GLY A 125 -4.28 -3.22 -17.37
CA GLY A 125 -4.94 -4.19 -18.23
C GLY A 125 -6.43 -3.90 -18.44
N ASP A 126 -6.91 -2.69 -18.19
CA ASP A 126 -8.30 -2.29 -18.38
C ASP A 126 -8.66 -2.07 -19.87
N GLY A 127 -7.64 -2.12 -20.74
CA GLY A 127 -7.74 -1.96 -22.18
C GLY A 127 -7.46 -0.53 -22.66
N VAL A 128 -7.18 0.43 -21.77
CA VAL A 128 -6.79 1.81 -22.06
C VAL A 128 -5.26 1.93 -21.99
N PRO A 129 -4.58 2.26 -23.10
CA PRO A 129 -3.13 2.40 -23.05
C PRO A 129 -2.70 3.59 -22.16
N ASN A 130 -1.61 3.42 -21.40
CA ASN A 130 -1.05 4.37 -20.42
C ASN A 130 -0.91 5.83 -20.91
N TYR A 131 -0.74 6.07 -22.21
CA TYR A 131 -0.60 7.44 -22.74
C TYR A 131 -1.94 8.19 -22.89
N ILE A 132 -3.06 7.49 -22.68
CA ILE A 132 -4.43 8.02 -22.63
C ILE A 132 -5.02 7.80 -21.24
N ASP A 133 -4.62 6.70 -20.60
CA ASP A 133 -4.98 6.45 -19.22
C ASP A 133 -4.46 7.56 -18.30
N ARG A 134 -5.19 7.79 -17.21
CA ARG A 134 -4.91 8.80 -16.20
C ARG A 134 -4.79 8.19 -14.80
N ASP A 135 -4.85 6.86 -14.71
CA ASP A 135 -4.57 6.01 -13.56
C ASP A 135 -4.03 4.70 -14.15
N SER A 136 -2.83 4.79 -14.73
CA SER A 136 -2.24 3.83 -15.66
C SER A 136 -2.02 2.43 -15.06
N ASP A 137 -1.95 2.31 -13.73
CA ASP A 137 -1.87 1.05 -13.00
C ASP A 137 -3.14 0.68 -12.21
N GLY A 138 -4.14 1.56 -12.26
CA GLY A 138 -5.47 1.34 -11.74
C GLY A 138 -5.50 1.25 -10.22
N ASP A 139 -4.60 1.91 -9.48
CA ASP A 139 -4.61 1.90 -8.02
C ASP A 139 -5.54 2.97 -7.41
N GLY A 140 -6.12 3.83 -8.25
CA GLY A 140 -7.03 4.90 -7.86
C GLY A 140 -6.34 6.24 -7.60
N CYS A 141 -5.02 6.29 -7.62
CA CYS A 141 -4.22 7.51 -7.63
C CYS A 141 -4.02 7.99 -9.07
N PRO A 142 -4.36 9.25 -9.40
CA PRO A 142 -4.18 9.70 -10.77
C PRO A 142 -2.71 9.88 -11.16
N ASP A 143 -2.35 9.49 -12.39
CA ASP A 143 -1.01 9.61 -12.99
C ASP A 143 -0.37 10.99 -12.80
N ALA A 144 -1.18 12.05 -12.80
CA ALA A 144 -0.71 13.41 -12.62
C ALA A 144 -0.15 13.67 -11.22
N VAL A 145 -0.77 13.10 -10.18
CA VAL A 145 -0.31 13.14 -8.79
C VAL A 145 0.97 12.33 -8.67
N GLU A 146 0.95 11.11 -9.16
CA GLU A 146 2.07 10.16 -9.13
C GLU A 146 3.27 10.58 -9.98
N ALA A 147 3.05 11.41 -11.00
CA ALA A 147 4.12 12.06 -11.75
C ALA A 147 4.81 13.18 -10.96
N GLY A 148 4.33 13.53 -9.76
CA GLY A 148 4.91 14.56 -8.91
C GLY A 148 4.48 15.98 -9.31
N ILE A 149 3.33 16.14 -9.99
CA ILE A 149 2.79 17.47 -10.26
C ILE A 149 2.18 18.01 -8.95
N PRO A 150 2.53 19.25 -8.53
CA PRO A 150 1.96 19.83 -7.32
C PRO A 150 0.42 19.84 -7.36
N LEU A 151 -0.24 19.34 -6.30
CA LEU A 151 -1.71 19.24 -6.22
C LEU A 151 -2.41 20.57 -6.52
N SER A 152 -1.80 21.71 -6.14
CA SER A 152 -2.31 23.06 -6.43
C SER A 152 -2.45 23.40 -7.92
N LYS A 153 -1.79 22.66 -8.81
CA LYS A 153 -1.89 22.79 -10.27
C LYS A 153 -2.87 21.80 -10.89
N LEU A 154 -3.38 20.86 -10.11
CA LEU A 154 -4.27 19.80 -10.58
C LEU A 154 -5.72 20.16 -10.28
N VAL A 155 -6.61 19.72 -11.16
CA VAL A 155 -8.05 19.95 -11.05
C VAL A 155 -8.81 18.63 -11.18
N PRO A 156 -10.07 18.59 -10.68
CA PRO A 156 -10.87 17.38 -10.76
C PRO A 156 -11.11 16.92 -12.20
N GLY A 157 -11.22 15.61 -12.37
CA GLY A 157 -11.48 14.99 -13.65
C GLY A 157 -11.87 13.53 -13.49
N ASP A 158 -11.97 12.85 -14.62
CA ASP A 158 -12.29 11.43 -14.70
C ASP A 158 -11.09 10.66 -15.27
N PHE A 159 -10.84 9.46 -14.74
CA PHE A 159 -9.83 8.51 -15.18
C PHE A 159 -10.43 7.09 -15.36
N PHE A 160 -9.67 6.17 -15.95
CA PHE A 160 -10.11 4.80 -16.21
C PHE A 160 -9.44 3.85 -15.22
N ASN A 161 -10.15 2.78 -14.89
CA ASN A 161 -9.64 1.71 -14.03
C ASN A 161 -10.49 0.45 -14.33
N THR A 162 -10.02 -0.70 -13.89
CA THR A 162 -10.75 -1.97 -13.98
C THR A 162 -12.12 -1.88 -13.30
N GLY A 163 -13.18 -1.73 -14.10
CA GLY A 163 -14.56 -1.57 -13.62
C GLY A 163 -15.27 -0.32 -14.14
N GLY A 164 -14.54 0.61 -14.76
CA GLY A 164 -15.09 1.76 -15.46
C GLY A 164 -14.44 3.08 -15.04
N THR A 165 -15.11 4.18 -15.37
CA THR A 165 -14.61 5.53 -15.09
C THR A 165 -14.75 5.89 -13.62
N VAL A 166 -13.67 6.41 -13.02
CA VAL A 166 -13.60 6.91 -11.64
C VAL A 166 -13.34 8.42 -11.69
N SER A 167 -14.01 9.18 -10.81
CA SER A 167 -13.75 10.62 -10.68
C SER A 167 -12.72 10.86 -9.58
N GLY A 168 -11.74 11.72 -9.85
CA GLY A 168 -10.71 12.13 -8.89
C GLY A 168 -10.64 13.65 -8.73
N ALA A 169 -10.08 14.10 -7.61
CA ALA A 169 -9.91 15.52 -7.31
C ALA A 169 -8.72 16.17 -8.04
N HIS A 170 -7.71 15.38 -8.42
CA HIS A 170 -6.42 15.88 -8.93
C HIS A 170 -5.98 15.12 -10.19
N VAL A 171 -6.81 15.12 -11.23
CA VAL A 171 -6.65 14.22 -12.38
C VAL A 171 -5.94 14.87 -13.57
N THR A 172 -6.16 16.16 -13.78
CA THR A 172 -5.62 16.88 -14.94
C THR A 172 -4.98 18.19 -14.53
N VAL A 173 -4.02 18.67 -15.32
CA VAL A 173 -3.43 19.99 -15.12
C VAL A 173 -4.49 21.07 -15.39
N GLY A 174 -4.62 22.02 -14.47
CA GLY A 174 -5.50 23.18 -14.65
C GLY A 174 -4.97 24.17 -15.71
N GLY A 175 -5.75 25.20 -15.99
CA GLY A 175 -5.28 26.34 -16.78
C GLY A 175 -5.32 26.14 -18.30
N ASN A 176 -4.39 26.80 -18.98
CA ASN A 176 -4.32 26.85 -20.44
C ASN A 176 -3.45 25.71 -20.99
N TYR A 177 -3.71 25.40 -22.26
CA TYR A 177 -2.98 24.40 -23.03
C TYR A 177 -2.58 25.04 -24.35
N GLY A 178 -1.28 25.11 -24.59
CA GLY A 178 -0.70 25.62 -25.83
C GLY A 178 -0.84 24.66 -27.03
N ASP A 179 -0.12 24.97 -28.11
CA ASP A 179 -0.08 24.23 -29.37
C ASP A 179 0.48 22.80 -29.22
N ASN A 180 1.31 22.56 -28.20
CA ASN A 180 1.90 21.24 -27.93
C ASN A 180 1.01 20.32 -27.08
N GLY A 181 -0.07 20.86 -26.49
CA GLY A 181 -1.03 20.13 -25.67
C GLY A 181 -0.57 19.77 -24.25
N LEU A 182 0.61 20.22 -23.81
CA LEU A 182 1.04 20.18 -22.42
C LEU A 182 0.45 21.38 -21.69
N GLY A 183 0.09 21.23 -20.41
CA GLY A 183 -0.49 22.33 -19.63
C GLY A 183 0.55 23.40 -19.30
N ASP A 184 0.28 24.65 -19.63
CA ASP A 184 1.25 25.76 -19.55
C ASP A 184 1.86 25.91 -18.14
N ASP A 185 1.08 25.64 -17.08
CA ASP A 185 1.50 25.78 -15.68
C ASP A 185 2.55 24.73 -15.25
N VAL A 186 2.67 23.63 -15.99
CA VAL A 186 3.68 22.60 -15.75
C VAL A 186 4.83 22.66 -16.75
N GLU A 187 4.87 23.67 -17.62
CA GLU A 187 5.98 23.91 -18.54
C GLU A 187 7.02 24.90 -17.99
N THR A 188 8.25 24.79 -18.47
CA THR A 188 9.31 25.79 -18.20
C THR A 188 9.02 27.15 -18.84
N ALA A 189 8.28 27.15 -19.95
CA ALA A 189 7.65 28.30 -20.59
C ALA A 189 6.48 27.78 -21.44
N PRO A 190 5.41 28.56 -21.67
CA PRO A 190 4.32 28.13 -22.53
C PRO A 190 4.83 27.65 -23.89
N ASP A 191 4.34 26.49 -24.33
CA ASP A 191 4.69 25.81 -25.58
C ASP A 191 6.13 25.25 -25.65
N SER A 192 6.88 25.20 -24.55
CA SER A 192 8.27 24.71 -24.57
C SER A 192 8.37 23.20 -24.77
N GLY A 193 7.35 22.44 -24.36
CA GLY A 193 7.33 20.98 -24.34
C GLY A 193 8.27 20.37 -23.29
N ILE A 194 8.78 21.19 -22.36
CA ILE A 194 9.71 20.79 -21.30
C ILE A 194 9.05 21.08 -19.96
N VAL A 195 8.83 20.03 -19.18
CA VAL A 195 8.21 20.12 -17.85
C VAL A 195 9.07 20.88 -16.84
N ASN A 196 8.43 21.56 -15.89
CA ASN A 196 9.07 22.32 -14.81
C ASN A 196 9.13 21.57 -13.46
N TYR A 197 8.90 20.26 -13.48
CA TYR A 197 8.95 19.38 -12.32
C TYR A 197 9.77 18.12 -12.65
N THR A 198 10.24 17.43 -11.62
CA THR A 198 10.89 16.12 -11.77
C THR A 198 9.80 15.05 -11.80
N SER A 199 9.69 14.33 -12.92
CA SER A 199 8.64 13.34 -13.09
C SER A 199 8.95 12.03 -12.37
N THR A 200 8.05 11.57 -11.51
CA THR A 200 8.08 10.26 -10.83
C THR A 200 7.19 9.20 -11.47
N TYR A 201 6.56 9.51 -12.62
CA TYR A 201 5.63 8.65 -13.35
C TYR A 201 6.10 7.19 -13.51
N THR A 202 7.36 6.96 -13.88
CA THR A 202 7.87 5.59 -14.10
C THR A 202 8.05 4.78 -12.82
N GLN A 203 7.98 5.43 -11.65
CA GLN A 203 8.12 4.80 -10.35
C GLN A 203 6.76 4.47 -9.75
N TYR A 204 5.82 5.42 -9.79
CA TYR A 204 4.51 5.30 -9.12
C TYR A 204 3.42 4.92 -10.13
N ALA A 205 3.14 5.77 -11.13
CA ALA A 205 2.03 5.63 -12.10
C ALA A 205 2.04 4.42 -13.05
N THR A 206 2.90 3.45 -12.83
CA THR A 206 2.89 2.18 -13.58
C THR A 206 3.00 0.98 -12.65
N ASN A 207 2.85 1.22 -11.35
CA ASN A 207 3.04 0.27 -10.28
C ASN A 207 1.93 0.41 -9.23
N LYS A 208 0.87 -0.39 -9.45
CA LYS A 208 -0.35 -0.44 -8.64
C LYS A 208 -0.12 -0.63 -7.12
N THR A 209 1.06 -1.08 -6.71
CA THR A 209 1.36 -1.35 -5.29
C THR A 209 1.94 -0.17 -4.57
N LEU A 210 2.28 0.90 -5.28
CA LEU A 210 2.83 2.11 -4.70
C LEU A 210 1.81 3.23 -4.86
N ASN A 211 0.73 3.14 -4.08
CA ASN A 211 -0.30 4.18 -4.08
C ASN A 211 0.20 5.46 -3.42
N PHE A 212 0.74 6.36 -4.24
CA PHE A 212 1.31 7.64 -3.85
C PHE A 212 0.26 8.66 -3.38
N CYS A 213 -1.03 8.35 -3.49
CA CYS A 213 -2.10 9.21 -2.96
C CYS A 213 -2.48 8.87 -1.52
N THR A 214 -1.94 7.79 -0.96
CA THR A 214 -2.15 7.43 0.45
C THR A 214 -1.40 8.43 1.32
N ASP A 215 -2.14 9.06 2.24
CA ASP A 215 -1.70 10.07 3.20
C ASP A 215 -2.55 9.83 4.44
N THR A 216 -2.05 8.99 5.35
CA THR A 216 -2.82 8.39 6.43
C THR A 216 -3.20 9.42 7.50
N ASP A 217 -2.30 10.34 7.84
CA ASP A 217 -2.54 11.37 8.85
C ASP A 217 -3.06 12.71 8.29
N GLY A 218 -3.02 12.91 6.98
CA GLY A 218 -3.57 14.06 6.28
C GLY A 218 -2.71 15.32 6.35
N ASP A 219 -1.41 15.21 6.58
CA ASP A 219 -0.48 16.34 6.61
C ASP A 219 -0.02 16.81 5.21
N SER A 220 -0.47 16.12 4.15
CA SER A 220 -0.14 16.33 2.72
C SER A 220 1.23 15.80 2.27
N VAL A 221 1.87 14.97 3.06
CA VAL A 221 3.00 14.12 2.67
C VAL A 221 2.47 12.68 2.52
N PRO A 222 2.63 12.05 1.34
CA PRO A 222 2.17 10.68 1.18
C PRO A 222 3.01 9.66 1.94
N ASP A 223 2.39 8.61 2.48
CA ASP A 223 3.01 7.55 3.28
C ASP A 223 4.28 6.95 2.63
N LEU A 224 4.33 6.91 1.28
CA LEU A 224 5.50 6.38 0.56
C LEU A 224 6.79 7.20 0.73
N ILE A 225 6.67 8.45 1.17
CA ILE A 225 7.80 9.37 1.39
C ILE A 225 7.73 10.07 2.75
N ASP A 226 6.69 9.81 3.54
CA ASP A 226 6.62 10.15 4.94
C ASP A 226 7.62 9.30 5.73
N LEU A 227 8.03 9.79 6.89
CA LEU A 227 8.89 9.10 7.83
C LEU A 227 8.17 8.71 9.14
N ASP A 228 6.95 9.21 9.34
CA ASP A 228 6.10 9.12 10.55
C ASP A 228 4.62 9.20 10.11
N ASP A 229 4.10 8.10 9.56
CA ASP A 229 2.83 8.04 8.81
C ASP A 229 1.55 8.36 9.62
N ASP A 230 1.63 8.36 10.96
CA ASP A 230 0.53 8.76 11.86
C ASP A 230 0.79 10.07 12.63
N ASN A 231 1.97 10.66 12.43
CA ASN A 231 2.41 11.91 13.02
C ASN A 231 2.38 11.92 14.56
N ASP A 232 2.67 10.79 15.20
CA ASP A 232 2.81 10.67 16.66
C ASP A 232 4.22 11.11 17.16
N GLY A 233 5.15 11.37 16.24
CA GLY A 233 6.51 11.83 16.50
C GLY A 233 7.54 10.71 16.65
N VAL A 234 7.15 9.45 16.44
CA VAL A 234 8.01 8.27 16.32
C VAL A 234 8.20 7.97 14.83
N LEU A 235 9.37 7.46 14.43
CA LEU A 235 9.61 7.14 13.02
C LEU A 235 9.08 5.73 12.71
N ASP A 236 8.49 5.50 11.52
CA ASP A 236 7.98 4.17 11.12
C ASP A 236 9.04 3.08 11.26
N THR A 237 10.28 3.42 10.91
CA THR A 237 11.44 2.53 10.99
C THR A 237 11.81 2.11 12.42
N THR A 238 11.35 2.86 13.42
CA THR A 238 11.49 2.54 14.84
C THR A 238 10.33 1.72 15.34
N GLU A 239 9.13 1.99 14.83
CA GLU A 239 7.89 1.33 15.23
C GLU A 239 7.81 -0.08 14.69
N CYS A 240 8.27 -0.25 13.44
CA CYS A 240 8.44 -1.55 12.85
C CYS A 240 9.77 -1.69 12.09
N THR A 241 10.45 -2.80 12.36
CA THR A 241 11.64 -3.16 11.59
C THR A 241 11.22 -3.88 10.32
N TYR A 242 11.33 -3.21 9.18
CA TYR A 242 11.11 -3.84 7.88
C TYR A 242 12.20 -4.87 7.55
N PRO A 243 11.83 -5.99 6.90
CA PRO A 243 12.80 -7.00 6.51
C PRO A 243 13.79 -6.45 5.48
N ALA A 244 15.03 -6.91 5.54
CA ALA A 244 15.99 -6.61 4.49
C ALA A 244 15.57 -7.26 3.17
N THR A 245 15.92 -6.63 2.04
CA THR A 245 15.70 -7.22 0.70
C THR A 245 16.26 -8.64 0.63
N PRO A 246 15.44 -9.64 0.25
CA PRO A 246 15.90 -11.02 0.18
C PRO A 246 17.04 -11.22 -0.82
N THR A 247 17.97 -12.09 -0.47
CA THR A 247 19.09 -12.53 -1.30
C THR A 247 18.87 -13.98 -1.72
N ASN A 248 19.70 -14.48 -2.65
CA ASN A 248 19.65 -15.88 -3.07
C ASN A 248 19.92 -16.89 -1.92
N THR A 249 20.50 -16.44 -0.80
CA THR A 249 20.75 -17.23 0.41
C THR A 249 19.81 -16.87 1.57
N SER A 250 18.84 -15.97 1.38
CA SER A 250 17.95 -15.56 2.45
C SER A 250 17.15 -16.75 2.98
N THR A 251 17.17 -16.88 4.29
CA THR A 251 16.37 -17.85 5.05
C THR A 251 15.39 -17.15 5.97
N SER A 252 15.56 -15.86 6.28
CA SER A 252 14.59 -15.01 6.99
C SER A 252 13.38 -14.74 6.10
N ASP A 253 12.24 -14.47 6.74
CA ASP A 253 11.04 -13.91 6.09
C ASP A 253 10.48 -14.79 4.98
N ILE A 254 10.88 -16.07 4.95
CA ILE A 254 10.27 -17.07 4.09
C ILE A 254 8.83 -17.21 4.57
N PHE A 255 7.89 -16.95 3.68
CA PHE A 255 6.46 -17.10 3.92
C PHE A 255 6.03 -18.54 3.62
N ALA A 256 6.31 -19.02 2.40
CA ALA A 256 5.97 -20.38 1.96
C ALA A 256 6.99 -20.93 0.95
N VAL A 257 7.21 -22.24 0.98
CA VAL A 257 8.10 -22.95 0.06
C VAL A 257 7.39 -24.12 -0.61
N TRP A 258 7.50 -24.18 -1.94
CA TRP A 258 7.12 -25.31 -2.77
C TRP A 258 8.33 -25.76 -3.60
N SER A 259 8.87 -26.93 -3.26
CA SER A 259 10.03 -27.50 -3.94
C SER A 259 9.75 -28.92 -4.42
N ASN A 260 10.73 -29.49 -5.10
CA ASN A 260 10.77 -30.91 -5.49
C ASN A 260 10.79 -31.90 -4.32
N ALA A 261 11.05 -31.45 -3.08
CA ALA A 261 11.27 -32.30 -1.91
C ALA A 261 10.41 -31.90 -0.70
N THR A 262 10.04 -30.63 -0.60
CA THR A 262 9.34 -30.04 0.53
C THR A 262 8.21 -29.13 0.08
N THR A 263 7.07 -29.24 0.75
CA THR A 263 6.06 -28.18 0.80
C THR A 263 5.92 -27.83 2.25
N ALA A 264 6.22 -26.58 2.60
CA ALA A 264 6.28 -26.16 3.99
C ALA A 264 5.90 -24.68 4.13
N ALA A 265 5.25 -24.37 5.25
CA ALA A 265 5.28 -23.01 5.77
C ALA A 265 6.74 -22.62 6.04
N GLY A 266 7.07 -21.35 5.85
CA GLY A 266 8.40 -20.85 6.16
C GLY A 266 8.81 -21.09 7.61
N THR A 267 10.12 -21.16 7.85
CA THR A 267 10.70 -21.68 9.10
C THR A 267 11.46 -20.63 9.91
N ASN A 268 11.35 -19.34 9.61
CA ASN A 268 12.04 -18.33 10.41
C ASN A 268 11.13 -17.69 11.47
N LEU A 269 11.80 -17.25 12.53
CA LEU A 269 11.29 -16.78 13.82
C LEU A 269 9.93 -16.08 13.69
N ALA A 270 9.01 -16.46 14.59
CA ALA A 270 7.65 -15.96 14.76
C ALA A 270 7.36 -14.54 14.17
N PRO A 271 6.18 -14.35 13.58
CA PRO A 271 4.99 -15.17 13.77
C PRO A 271 4.86 -16.28 12.72
N THR A 272 4.20 -17.38 13.09
CA THR A 272 3.76 -18.39 12.14
C THR A 272 2.84 -17.73 11.12
N TYR A 273 3.33 -17.44 9.91
CA TYR A 273 2.56 -16.74 8.87
C TYR A 273 1.31 -17.49 8.39
N LEU A 274 1.33 -18.81 8.51
CA LEU A 274 0.41 -19.70 7.81
C LEU A 274 -0.13 -20.79 8.73
N THR A 275 -1.45 -20.99 8.69
CA THR A 275 -2.11 -22.16 9.29
C THR A 275 -1.95 -23.40 8.42
N SER A 276 -1.82 -23.23 7.09
CA SER A 276 -1.55 -24.34 6.18
C SER A 276 -0.84 -23.90 4.90
N VAL A 277 -0.03 -24.81 4.36
CA VAL A 277 0.54 -24.74 3.00
C VAL A 277 0.21 -26.05 2.31
N GLY A 278 -0.62 -26.00 1.29
CA GLY A 278 -1.01 -27.19 0.53
C GLY A 278 -0.03 -27.48 -0.60
N SER A 279 0.00 -28.73 -1.06
CA SER A 279 0.80 -29.12 -2.21
C SER A 279 0.37 -28.39 -3.47
N TRP A 280 1.32 -28.10 -4.35
CA TRP A 280 1.03 -27.48 -5.64
C TRP A 280 0.26 -28.45 -6.56
N THR A 281 -0.50 -27.89 -7.49
CA THR A 281 -1.20 -28.65 -8.54
C THR A 281 -0.97 -28.02 -9.92
N ALA A 282 -1.09 -28.80 -10.99
CA ALA A 282 -1.01 -28.29 -12.35
C ALA A 282 -2.41 -28.01 -12.90
N GLY A 283 -2.56 -26.89 -13.61
CA GLY A 283 -3.73 -26.60 -14.44
C GLY A 283 -3.87 -27.62 -15.58
N ALA A 284 -5.08 -27.74 -16.13
CA ALA A 284 -5.41 -28.80 -17.09
C ALA A 284 -4.61 -28.73 -18.41
N GLY A 285 -4.06 -27.56 -18.76
CA GLY A 285 -3.19 -27.38 -19.94
C GLY A 285 -1.75 -27.80 -19.69
N LEU A 286 -1.32 -27.85 -18.44
CA LEU A 286 0.06 -28.10 -18.05
C LEU A 286 0.25 -29.54 -17.58
N THR A 287 1.40 -30.13 -17.89
CA THR A 287 1.82 -31.38 -17.26
C THR A 287 3.03 -31.12 -16.39
N ALA A 288 2.86 -31.28 -15.08
CA ALA A 288 3.94 -31.11 -14.11
C ALA A 288 4.09 -32.34 -13.20
N ALA A 289 5.33 -32.75 -12.96
CA ALA A 289 5.64 -33.89 -12.10
C ALA A 289 7.02 -33.75 -11.43
N ILE A 290 7.12 -34.24 -10.20
CA ILE A 290 8.40 -34.35 -9.49
C ILE A 290 9.16 -35.56 -10.04
N SER A 291 10.42 -35.37 -10.47
CA SER A 291 11.35 -36.46 -10.77
C SER A 291 12.69 -36.22 -10.08
N SER A 292 13.14 -37.16 -9.24
CA SER A 292 14.44 -37.33 -8.55
C SER A 292 15.15 -36.11 -7.92
N SER A 293 15.13 -34.94 -8.55
CA SER A 293 15.70 -33.67 -8.08
C SER A 293 15.06 -32.43 -8.73
N ALA A 294 13.87 -32.50 -9.32
CA ALA A 294 13.20 -31.31 -9.88
C ALA A 294 11.68 -31.51 -10.14
N ILE A 295 10.94 -30.41 -10.20
CA ILE A 295 9.60 -30.29 -10.76
C ILE A 295 9.75 -30.07 -12.27
N ASN A 296 9.42 -31.07 -13.08
CA ASN A 296 9.43 -30.95 -14.54
C ASN A 296 8.06 -30.49 -15.00
N VAL A 297 8.06 -29.41 -15.75
CA VAL A 297 6.89 -28.81 -16.38
C VAL A 297 7.01 -28.99 -17.88
N SER A 298 5.91 -29.36 -18.52
CA SER A 298 5.82 -29.64 -19.95
C SER A 298 4.44 -29.28 -20.47
N ASN A 299 4.28 -29.24 -21.80
CA ASN A 299 3.09 -28.74 -22.47
C ASN A 299 2.83 -27.25 -22.18
N VAL A 300 3.89 -26.45 -22.18
CA VAL A 300 3.78 -24.99 -22.22
C VAL A 300 3.74 -24.59 -23.69
N ASN A 301 2.55 -24.30 -24.22
CA ASN A 301 2.35 -24.08 -25.65
C ASN A 301 2.10 -22.60 -25.99
N GLY A 302 1.81 -21.78 -24.98
CA GLY A 302 1.58 -20.34 -25.15
C GLY A 302 2.82 -19.54 -25.52
N SER A 303 2.58 -18.40 -26.16
CA SER A 303 3.58 -17.37 -26.48
C SER A 303 3.34 -16.04 -25.76
N SER A 304 2.26 -15.96 -24.99
CA SER A 304 1.85 -14.81 -24.21
C SER A 304 1.12 -15.27 -22.94
N LEU A 305 0.93 -14.36 -21.98
CA LEU A 305 0.10 -14.60 -20.80
C LEU A 305 -1.34 -14.99 -21.17
N ALA A 306 -1.92 -14.33 -22.18
CA ALA A 306 -3.27 -14.60 -22.67
C ALA A 306 -3.41 -16.04 -23.22
N ASP A 307 -2.39 -16.53 -23.92
CA ASP A 307 -2.36 -17.92 -24.40
C ASP A 307 -2.33 -18.90 -23.21
N ALA A 308 -1.47 -18.62 -22.22
CA ALA A 308 -1.35 -19.46 -21.02
C ALA A 308 -2.65 -19.49 -20.20
N PHE A 309 -3.37 -18.37 -20.11
CA PHE A 309 -4.70 -18.29 -19.51
C PHE A 309 -5.72 -19.14 -20.27
N GLY A 310 -5.83 -18.92 -21.59
CA GLY A 310 -6.77 -19.64 -22.44
C GLY A 310 -6.55 -21.16 -22.42
N ALA A 311 -5.30 -21.59 -22.25
CA ALA A 311 -4.91 -22.99 -22.17
C ALA A 311 -4.95 -23.59 -20.75
N ASN A 312 -5.11 -22.79 -19.69
CA ASN A 312 -4.95 -23.22 -18.29
C ASN A 312 -3.56 -23.81 -18.00
N GLU A 313 -2.52 -23.15 -18.50
CA GLU A 313 -1.11 -23.55 -18.36
C GLU A 313 -0.47 -22.90 -17.12
N TYR A 314 -0.80 -23.40 -15.91
CA TYR A 314 -0.30 -22.87 -14.64
C TYR A 314 0.09 -23.94 -13.62
N LEU A 315 0.92 -23.54 -12.64
CA LEU A 315 1.06 -24.21 -11.35
C LEU A 315 0.31 -23.43 -10.28
N GLU A 316 -0.54 -24.09 -9.49
CA GLU A 316 -1.34 -23.49 -8.42
C GLU A 316 -0.80 -23.92 -7.05
N HIS A 317 -0.57 -22.93 -6.17
CA HIS A 317 0.08 -23.05 -4.87
C HIS A 317 -0.89 -22.54 -3.78
N PRO A 318 -1.57 -23.44 -3.06
CA PRO A 318 -2.55 -23.04 -2.04
C PRO A 318 -1.91 -22.83 -0.66
N PHE A 319 -2.38 -21.84 0.09
CA PHE A 319 -2.03 -21.61 1.48
C PHE A 319 -3.17 -20.95 2.28
N THR A 320 -3.05 -20.86 3.59
CA THR A 320 -4.02 -20.18 4.46
C THR A 320 -3.29 -19.40 5.55
N THR A 321 -3.59 -18.12 5.68
CA THR A 321 -2.99 -17.23 6.70
C THR A 321 -3.43 -17.59 8.12
N THR A 322 -2.68 -17.12 9.10
CA THR A 322 -3.06 -17.13 10.53
C THR A 322 -4.09 -16.08 10.88
N ALA A 323 -4.63 -16.17 12.10
CA ALA A 323 -5.61 -15.23 12.61
C ALA A 323 -5.02 -13.86 12.99
N ASP A 324 -3.71 -13.81 13.30
CA ASP A 324 -3.10 -12.71 14.04
C ASP A 324 -2.03 -11.96 13.23
N ASN A 325 -2.24 -11.73 11.93
CA ASN A 325 -1.16 -11.20 11.10
C ASN A 325 -1.58 -10.31 9.92
N TYR A 326 -1.05 -9.09 9.89
CA TYR A 326 -0.90 -8.24 8.71
C TYR A 326 0.28 -8.67 7.86
N ASN A 327 0.12 -9.76 7.13
CA ASN A 327 1.20 -10.30 6.31
C ASN A 327 1.22 -9.67 4.93
N TRP A 328 2.35 -9.12 4.55
CA TRP A 328 2.64 -8.67 3.21
C TRP A 328 3.47 -9.71 2.47
N LEU A 329 3.16 -9.92 1.20
CA LEU A 329 4.03 -10.61 0.26
C LEU A 329 4.79 -9.57 -0.53
N TYR A 330 6.10 -9.71 -0.67
CA TYR A 330 6.93 -8.66 -1.28
C TYR A 330 7.98 -9.21 -2.25
N TYR A 331 8.47 -10.44 -2.05
CA TYR A 331 9.47 -11.03 -2.96
C TYR A 331 9.19 -12.50 -3.26
N ILE A 332 9.74 -12.96 -4.37
CA ILE A 332 9.78 -14.37 -4.77
C ILE A 332 11.20 -14.80 -5.12
N ARG A 333 11.58 -16.00 -4.67
CA ARG A 333 12.77 -16.72 -5.15
C ARG A 333 12.35 -17.90 -5.99
N THR A 334 12.95 -18.03 -7.17
CA THR A 334 12.82 -19.21 -8.01
C THR A 334 14.20 -19.81 -8.30
N SER A 335 14.29 -21.13 -8.33
CA SER A 335 15.47 -21.84 -8.83
C SER A 335 15.07 -22.74 -9.97
N SER A 336 15.71 -22.61 -11.14
CA SER A 336 15.41 -23.47 -12.28
C SER A 336 16.61 -23.74 -13.19
N ALA A 337 16.62 -24.92 -13.79
CA ALA A 337 17.64 -25.37 -14.74
C ALA A 337 17.31 -24.99 -16.20
N THR A 338 16.22 -24.26 -16.44
CA THR A 338 15.82 -23.77 -17.77
C THR A 338 15.99 -22.26 -17.85
N ALA A 339 16.40 -21.75 -19.01
CA ALA A 339 16.46 -20.32 -19.32
C ALA A 339 15.60 -20.03 -20.55
N ASN A 340 15.36 -18.76 -20.82
CA ASN A 340 14.60 -18.21 -21.95
C ASN A 340 13.12 -18.62 -21.94
N TYR A 341 12.44 -18.24 -20.87
CA TYR A 341 10.98 -18.30 -20.79
C TYR A 341 10.45 -17.10 -20.03
N HIS A 342 9.17 -16.89 -20.18
CA HIS A 342 8.44 -15.83 -19.51
C HIS A 342 7.47 -16.43 -18.50
N TRP A 343 7.18 -15.67 -17.45
CA TRP A 343 6.27 -16.12 -16.41
C TRP A 343 5.57 -14.95 -15.70
N ALA A 344 4.46 -15.26 -15.06
CA ALA A 344 3.66 -14.31 -14.29
C ALA A 344 3.06 -15.03 -13.07
N MET A 345 2.83 -14.30 -11.97
CA MET A 345 2.11 -14.79 -10.81
C MET A 345 0.89 -13.95 -10.53
N LEU A 346 -0.17 -14.66 -10.17
CA LEU A 346 -1.42 -14.07 -9.75
C LEU A 346 -1.84 -14.70 -8.42
N ILE A 347 -2.52 -13.93 -7.58
CA ILE A 347 -3.07 -14.37 -6.30
C ILE A 347 -4.60 -14.17 -6.28
N SER A 348 -5.29 -15.06 -5.57
CA SER A 348 -6.74 -14.99 -5.38
C SER A 348 -7.16 -15.69 -4.09
N ASP A 349 -8.17 -15.15 -3.42
CA ASP A 349 -8.87 -15.72 -2.26
C ASP A 349 -10.24 -16.33 -2.60
N ASP A 350 -10.71 -16.17 -3.83
CA ASP A 350 -12.06 -16.55 -4.27
C ASP A 350 -12.09 -17.68 -5.31
N ASN A 351 -11.00 -18.45 -5.42
CA ASN A 351 -10.77 -19.47 -6.44
C ASN A 351 -10.63 -18.92 -7.87
N PHE A 352 -10.00 -17.77 -8.03
CA PHE A 352 -9.76 -17.11 -9.31
C PHE A 352 -11.04 -16.74 -10.06
N VAL A 353 -12.09 -16.38 -9.33
CA VAL A 353 -13.21 -15.59 -9.90
C VAL A 353 -12.71 -14.16 -10.12
N THR A 354 -11.99 -13.62 -9.14
CA THR A 354 -11.16 -12.42 -9.23
C THR A 354 -9.71 -12.75 -8.89
N TYR A 355 -8.78 -11.89 -9.28
CA TYR A 355 -7.36 -12.08 -9.00
C TYR A 355 -6.61 -10.75 -8.98
N THR A 356 -5.48 -10.73 -8.28
CA THR A 356 -4.48 -9.66 -8.33
C THR A 356 -3.23 -10.20 -9.01
N ILE A 357 -2.61 -9.40 -9.88
CA ILE A 357 -1.34 -9.72 -10.53
C ILE A 357 -0.21 -9.35 -9.57
N LEU A 358 0.56 -10.35 -9.14
CA LEU A 358 1.76 -10.16 -8.32
C LEU A 358 2.98 -9.80 -9.18
N ASN A 359 3.06 -10.32 -10.40
CA ASN A 359 4.06 -9.91 -11.38
C ASN A 359 3.62 -10.32 -12.78
N ILE A 360 4.05 -9.57 -13.79
CA ILE A 360 3.73 -9.81 -15.19
C ILE A 360 4.97 -9.82 -16.08
N ASP A 361 4.96 -10.70 -17.08
CA ASP A 361 5.98 -10.82 -18.13
C ASP A 361 7.44 -10.86 -17.66
N MET A 362 7.69 -11.58 -16.58
CA MET A 362 9.04 -11.72 -16.07
C MET A 362 9.87 -12.61 -16.98
N VAL A 363 10.99 -12.06 -17.48
CA VAL A 363 11.89 -12.80 -18.36
C VAL A 363 12.95 -13.53 -17.56
N ARG A 364 13.00 -14.85 -17.69
CA ARG A 364 14.11 -15.65 -17.19
C ARG A 364 15.17 -15.82 -18.26
N SER A 365 16.27 -15.09 -18.17
CA SER A 365 17.34 -15.11 -19.19
C SER A 365 18.48 -16.09 -18.92
N ALA A 366 18.54 -16.70 -17.73
CA ALA A 366 19.61 -17.61 -17.31
C ALA A 366 19.12 -18.70 -16.33
N THR A 367 19.93 -19.74 -16.14
CA THR A 367 19.70 -20.81 -15.15
C THR A 367 20.17 -20.37 -13.75
N GLY A 368 19.72 -21.08 -12.70
CA GLY A 368 20.12 -20.84 -11.31
C GLY A 368 19.04 -20.16 -10.46
N ILE A 369 19.44 -19.54 -9.35
CA ILE A 369 18.53 -18.86 -8.42
C ILE A 369 18.32 -17.42 -8.87
N LEU A 370 17.07 -16.99 -8.92
CA LEU A 370 16.68 -15.60 -9.14
C LEU A 370 15.77 -15.17 -7.99
N VAL A 371 16.01 -13.96 -7.49
CA VAL A 371 15.14 -13.27 -6.54
C VAL A 371 14.54 -12.10 -7.27
N ASN A 372 13.23 -11.99 -7.21
CA ASN A 372 12.46 -10.99 -7.91
C ASN A 372 11.53 -10.30 -6.92
N ASP A 373 11.47 -8.99 -7.08
CA ASP A 373 10.41 -8.19 -6.50
C ASP A 373 9.07 -8.65 -7.06
N ILE A 374 8.03 -8.55 -6.26
CA ILE A 374 6.64 -8.67 -6.72
C ILE A 374 5.90 -7.40 -6.32
N ASN A 375 4.75 -7.21 -6.93
CA ASN A 375 3.75 -6.29 -6.45
C ASN A 375 3.41 -6.68 -5.00
N ASP A 376 3.77 -5.81 -4.06
CA ASP A 376 3.46 -5.96 -2.64
C ASP A 376 1.96 -6.23 -2.46
N TYR A 377 1.64 -7.27 -1.70
CA TYR A 377 0.26 -7.71 -1.51
C TYR A 377 -0.01 -8.00 -0.05
N GLN A 378 -0.87 -7.18 0.55
CA GLN A 378 -1.37 -7.39 1.89
C GLN A 378 -2.37 -8.55 1.90
N LEU A 379 -2.08 -9.54 2.74
CA LEU A 379 -2.92 -10.71 2.93
C LEU A 379 -3.90 -10.46 4.07
N THR A 380 -5.14 -10.88 3.87
CA THR A 380 -6.16 -10.85 4.91
C THR A 380 -5.93 -11.97 5.92
N PRO A 381 -6.09 -11.72 7.23
CA PRO A 381 -6.05 -12.75 8.26
C PRO A 381 -7.09 -13.87 8.02
N SER A 382 -6.79 -15.07 8.49
CA SER A 382 -7.65 -16.27 8.42
C SER A 382 -8.21 -16.59 7.02
N THR A 383 -7.50 -16.22 5.97
CA THR A 383 -7.98 -16.29 4.58
C THR A 383 -7.22 -17.33 3.78
N ALA A 384 -7.96 -18.10 2.98
CA ALA A 384 -7.40 -19.13 2.12
C ALA A 384 -7.08 -18.53 0.75
N TYR A 385 -5.81 -18.60 0.36
CA TYR A 385 -5.32 -18.07 -0.90
C TYR A 385 -4.83 -19.17 -1.83
N LYS A 386 -4.84 -18.85 -3.12
CA LYS A 386 -4.20 -19.60 -4.18
C LYS A 386 -3.35 -18.67 -5.02
N VAL A 387 -2.11 -19.07 -5.24
CA VAL A 387 -1.20 -18.39 -6.17
C VAL A 387 -1.05 -19.24 -7.42
N ARG A 388 -1.32 -18.68 -8.59
CA ARG A 388 -1.08 -19.33 -9.89
C ARG A 388 0.13 -18.72 -10.57
N THR A 389 1.06 -19.57 -10.94
CA THR A 389 2.22 -19.21 -11.76
C THR A 389 2.02 -19.71 -13.18
N TYR A 390 1.96 -18.78 -14.13
CA TYR A 390 1.81 -19.05 -15.55
C TYR A 390 3.15 -18.98 -16.26
N PHE A 391 3.32 -19.77 -17.33
CA PHE A 391 4.57 -19.85 -18.08
C PHE A 391 4.31 -19.78 -19.59
N TRP A 392 5.22 -19.18 -20.36
CA TRP A 392 5.19 -19.19 -21.83
C TRP A 392 6.58 -19.04 -22.45
N GLY A 393 6.68 -19.29 -23.75
CA GLY A 393 7.91 -19.10 -24.52
C GLY A 393 8.90 -20.27 -24.49
N ALA A 394 8.72 -21.27 -23.62
CA ALA A 394 9.52 -22.50 -23.62
C ALA A 394 8.65 -23.74 -23.36
N THR A 395 8.73 -24.74 -24.23
CA THR A 395 7.85 -25.92 -24.24
C THR A 395 7.99 -26.84 -23.02
N THR A 396 9.15 -26.82 -22.37
CA THR A 396 9.46 -27.59 -21.17
C THR A 396 10.32 -26.75 -20.23
N LEU A 397 10.06 -26.84 -18.93
CA LEU A 397 10.75 -26.11 -17.88
C LEU A 397 11.10 -27.05 -16.72
N ASN A 398 12.19 -26.76 -16.03
CA ASN A 398 12.64 -27.55 -14.88
C ASN A 398 12.87 -26.67 -13.64
N PHE A 399 12.01 -26.91 -12.65
CA PHE A 399 11.85 -26.40 -11.29
C PHE A 399 12.72 -27.03 -10.20
N ASP A 400 13.54 -26.32 -9.43
CA ASP A 400 13.99 -26.87 -8.14
C ASP A 400 13.07 -26.41 -7.00
N GLU A 401 12.82 -25.10 -6.93
CA GLU A 401 12.13 -24.44 -5.83
C GLU A 401 11.42 -23.17 -6.29
N PHE A 402 10.25 -22.93 -5.66
CA PHE A 402 9.52 -21.69 -5.63
C PHE A 402 9.32 -21.28 -4.16
N THR A 403 9.82 -20.11 -3.77
CA THR A 403 9.77 -19.61 -2.40
C THR A 403 9.22 -18.20 -2.37
N MET A 404 8.15 -17.98 -1.62
CA MET A 404 7.58 -16.67 -1.36
C MET A 404 8.18 -16.09 -0.07
N PHE A 405 8.52 -14.81 -0.10
CA PHE A 405 8.89 -14.04 1.07
C PHE A 405 7.72 -13.16 1.49
N GLY A 406 7.54 -13.05 2.79
CA GLY A 406 6.55 -12.21 3.40
C GLY A 406 7.01 -11.72 4.77
N TYR A 407 6.48 -10.57 5.17
CA TYR A 407 6.70 -10.00 6.49
C TYR A 407 5.37 -9.67 7.13
N SER A 408 5.34 -9.64 8.45
CA SER A 408 4.22 -9.07 9.18
C SER A 408 4.57 -7.63 9.50
N GLU A 409 3.64 -6.71 9.31
CA GLU A 409 3.71 -5.44 10.01
C GLU A 409 3.59 -5.69 11.53
N CYS A 410 4.19 -4.79 12.29
CA CYS A 410 4.15 -4.80 13.74
C CYS A 410 2.79 -4.24 14.15
N ASP A 411 2.04 -5.00 14.94
CA ASP A 411 0.73 -4.65 15.50
C ASP A 411 0.73 -5.23 16.91
N THR A 412 0.98 -4.38 17.91
CA THR A 412 1.33 -4.84 19.27
C THR A 412 0.11 -5.28 20.05
N ASP A 413 -1.03 -4.60 19.90
CA ASP A 413 -2.27 -4.93 20.58
C ASP A 413 -3.20 -5.87 19.76
N ASN A 414 -2.90 -6.09 18.47
CA ASN A 414 -3.66 -6.90 17.50
C ASN A 414 -5.06 -6.35 17.21
N ASP A 415 -5.26 -5.04 17.21
CA ASP A 415 -6.55 -4.42 16.95
C ASP A 415 -6.90 -4.26 15.47
N GLY A 416 -5.92 -4.40 14.58
CA GLY A 416 -6.12 -4.14 13.17
C GLY A 416 -5.33 -2.97 12.60
N VAL A 417 -4.58 -2.21 13.40
CA VAL A 417 -3.82 -1.05 12.94
C VAL A 417 -2.33 -1.34 13.15
N PRO A 418 -1.51 -1.32 12.09
CA PRO A 418 -0.06 -1.42 12.26
C PRO A 418 0.44 -0.29 13.15
N ASN A 419 1.43 -0.58 14.01
CA ASN A 419 2.01 0.38 14.95
C ASN A 419 2.38 1.73 14.31
N ARG A 420 2.97 1.74 13.10
CA ARG A 420 3.32 2.99 12.38
C ARG A 420 2.13 3.88 11.98
N LEU A 421 0.92 3.32 12.09
CA LEU A 421 -0.34 3.96 11.78
C LEU A 421 -1.22 4.10 13.05
N ASP A 422 -0.71 3.68 14.21
CA ASP A 422 -1.46 3.52 15.45
C ASP A 422 -0.96 4.45 16.55
N LEU A 423 -1.83 5.38 16.93
CA LEU A 423 -1.55 6.36 17.98
C LEU A 423 -1.54 5.78 19.42
N ASP A 424 -1.80 4.48 19.62
CA ASP A 424 -1.74 3.72 20.89
C ASP A 424 -1.42 2.25 20.61
N SER A 425 -0.20 1.98 20.14
CA SER A 425 0.27 0.69 19.65
C SER A 425 -0.02 -0.49 20.59
N ASP A 426 0.00 -0.27 21.91
CA ASP A 426 -0.28 -1.33 22.90
C ASP A 426 -1.72 -1.38 23.43
N GLY A 427 -2.55 -0.46 22.96
CA GLY A 427 -3.97 -0.42 23.19
C GLY A 427 -4.37 -0.16 24.65
N ASP A 428 -3.50 0.44 25.46
CA ASP A 428 -3.73 0.64 26.89
C ASP A 428 -4.45 1.96 27.25
N GLY A 429 -4.66 2.82 26.26
CA GLY A 429 -5.38 4.08 26.35
C GLY A 429 -4.49 5.29 26.65
N CYS A 430 -3.17 5.10 26.72
CA CYS A 430 -2.18 6.15 26.61
C CYS A 430 -1.70 6.24 25.15
N THR A 431 -1.39 7.44 24.67
CA THR A 431 -0.94 7.56 23.27
C THR A 431 0.56 7.36 23.16
N ASP A 432 1.00 6.79 22.05
CA ASP A 432 2.39 6.50 21.73
C ASP A 432 3.26 7.75 21.89
N ALA A 433 2.79 8.88 21.36
CA ALA A 433 3.44 10.17 21.50
C ALA A 433 3.75 10.57 22.97
N ILE A 434 2.88 10.22 23.92
CA ILE A 434 3.09 10.50 25.34
C ILE A 434 4.09 9.51 25.94
N GLU A 435 3.98 8.22 25.62
CA GLU A 435 4.76 7.15 26.23
C GLU A 435 6.18 7.07 25.69
N ALA A 436 6.33 7.24 24.38
CA ALA A 436 7.62 7.44 23.74
C ALA A 436 8.28 8.75 24.21
N GLY A 437 7.46 9.73 24.64
CA GLY A 437 7.89 11.02 25.15
C GLY A 437 8.10 12.09 24.07
N THR A 438 7.67 11.83 22.83
CA THR A 438 7.78 12.73 21.68
C THR A 438 6.92 13.98 21.89
N ALA A 439 5.72 13.84 22.46
CA ALA A 439 4.84 14.94 22.87
C ALA A 439 5.53 15.90 23.85
N ALA A 440 6.31 15.38 24.79
CA ALA A 440 7.06 16.20 25.75
C ALA A 440 8.21 16.95 25.08
N GLN A 441 8.86 16.35 24.08
CA GLN A 441 9.96 16.97 23.33
C GLN A 441 9.46 18.06 22.38
N ALA A 442 8.32 17.84 21.71
CA ALA A 442 7.68 18.83 20.87
C ALA A 442 7.36 20.12 21.65
N GLY A 443 7.02 19.97 22.94
CA GLY A 443 6.79 21.08 23.87
C GLY A 443 5.34 21.55 23.91
N THR A 444 5.03 22.37 24.91
CA THR A 444 3.64 22.79 25.18
C THR A 444 3.03 23.54 24.00
N GLY A 445 1.88 23.06 23.51
CA GLY A 445 1.13 23.68 22.41
C GLY A 445 1.52 23.19 21.02
N ASN A 446 2.44 22.21 20.95
CA ASN A 446 2.91 21.59 19.71
C ASN A 446 2.43 20.15 19.59
N THR A 447 1.23 19.88 20.09
CA THR A 447 0.57 18.57 20.03
C THR A 447 -0.91 18.79 19.79
N SER A 448 -1.54 17.82 19.13
CA SER A 448 -2.95 17.87 18.76
C SER A 448 -3.70 16.62 19.21
N ALA A 449 -5.02 16.67 19.07
CA ALA A 449 -5.85 15.52 19.41
C ALA A 449 -5.98 14.61 18.18
N GLY A 450 -5.88 13.29 18.40
CA GLY A 450 -5.99 12.28 17.35
C GLY A 450 -7.11 11.27 17.61
N THR A 451 -7.17 10.26 16.76
CA THR A 451 -8.08 9.12 16.91
C THR A 451 -7.28 7.88 17.19
N VAL A 452 -7.56 7.26 18.32
CA VAL A 452 -6.89 6.06 18.80
C VAL A 452 -7.78 4.87 18.50
N VAL A 453 -7.20 3.80 17.95
CA VAL A 453 -7.89 2.53 17.73
C VAL A 453 -7.30 1.54 18.73
N ASN A 454 -8.15 0.71 19.32
CA ASN A 454 -7.69 -0.37 20.19
C ASN A 454 -8.65 -1.53 20.00
N THR A 455 -8.27 -2.71 20.48
CA THR A 455 -9.13 -3.92 20.43
C THR A 455 -10.51 -3.71 21.06
N ASN A 456 -10.63 -2.80 22.03
CA ASN A 456 -11.89 -2.50 22.74
C ASN A 456 -12.76 -1.45 22.04
N GLY A 457 -12.30 -0.87 20.94
CA GLY A 457 -12.99 0.11 20.10
C GLY A 457 -12.24 1.44 19.95
N THR A 458 -12.70 2.26 19.01
CA THR A 458 -12.06 3.53 18.62
C THR A 458 -12.44 4.70 19.52
N GLN A 459 -11.45 5.54 19.88
CA GLN A 459 -11.58 6.76 20.68
C GLN A 459 -11.13 7.99 19.89
N THR A 460 -12.04 8.92 19.61
CA THR A 460 -11.71 10.15 18.88
C THR A 460 -11.42 11.33 19.82
N GLY A 461 -10.48 12.20 19.45
CA GLY A 461 -10.19 13.44 20.18
C GLY A 461 -9.33 13.22 21.43
N VAL A 462 -8.50 12.16 21.43
CA VAL A 462 -7.54 11.90 22.50
C VAL A 462 -6.41 12.92 22.41
N ALA A 463 -6.17 13.65 23.49
CA ALA A 463 -5.24 14.78 23.48
C ALA A 463 -3.78 14.32 23.50
N ASN A 464 -2.94 15.01 22.72
CA ASN A 464 -1.51 14.69 22.54
C ASN A 464 -1.25 13.33 21.90
N ALA A 465 -2.20 12.85 21.08
CA ALA A 465 -1.97 11.69 20.24
C ALA A 465 -1.02 12.04 19.07
N ILE A 466 -1.16 13.25 18.54
CA ILE A 466 -0.39 13.73 17.40
C ILE A 466 0.63 14.75 17.88
N VAL A 467 1.86 14.67 17.38
CA VAL A 467 2.89 15.68 17.53
C VAL A 467 2.81 16.67 16.38
N GLY A 468 2.58 17.94 16.71
CA GLY A 468 2.25 19.00 15.76
C GLY A 468 0.74 19.23 15.64
N ASN A 469 0.27 19.50 14.43
CA ASN A 469 -1.11 19.91 14.15
C ASN A 469 -1.66 19.46 12.78
N ASN A 470 -1.04 18.48 12.14
CA ASN A 470 -1.30 17.98 10.77
C ASN A 470 -1.52 19.13 9.78
N THR A 471 -0.71 20.18 9.89
CA THR A 471 -0.62 21.21 8.86
C THR A 471 0.69 21.05 8.11
N PRO A 472 0.69 21.05 6.76
CA PRO A 472 1.90 20.76 5.97
C PRO A 472 3.13 21.60 6.36
N ALA A 473 2.92 22.82 6.85
CA ALA A 473 4.00 23.71 7.28
C ALA A 473 4.75 23.23 8.54
N ALA A 474 4.20 22.27 9.29
CA ALA A 474 4.79 21.70 10.50
C ALA A 474 5.62 20.44 10.23
N TYR A 475 5.50 19.80 9.06
CA TYR A 475 6.08 18.48 8.76
C TYR A 475 7.03 18.47 7.55
N GLY A 476 7.10 19.57 6.79
CA GLY A 476 8.11 19.71 5.75
C GLY A 476 7.80 18.85 4.52
N ALA A 477 8.83 18.29 3.90
CA ALA A 477 8.75 17.47 2.69
C ALA A 477 8.97 15.97 2.97
N ASN A 478 9.46 15.61 4.15
CA ASN A 478 9.66 14.23 4.60
C ASN A 478 8.58 13.76 5.60
N GLY A 479 7.58 14.58 5.89
CA GLY A 479 6.45 14.24 6.77
C GLY A 479 6.80 14.22 8.26
N PHE A 480 8.09 14.33 8.62
CA PHE A 480 8.47 14.30 10.02
C PHE A 480 8.34 15.66 10.70
N TYR A 481 7.85 15.69 11.95
CA TYR A 481 7.59 16.96 12.61
C TYR A 481 8.87 17.84 12.77
N ASN A 482 8.83 19.03 12.17
CA ASN A 482 9.96 19.98 12.10
C ASN A 482 10.54 20.35 13.47
N GLY A 483 9.72 20.31 14.52
CA GLY A 483 10.13 20.70 15.87
C GLY A 483 11.00 19.67 16.60
N ILE A 484 11.04 18.42 16.12
CA ILE A 484 11.79 17.32 16.75
C ILE A 484 12.81 16.66 15.80
N GLU A 485 12.88 17.07 14.54
CA GLU A 485 13.83 16.56 13.55
C GLU A 485 15.06 17.44 13.33
N ASN A 486 16.15 16.87 12.81
CA ASN A 486 17.39 17.62 12.58
C ASN A 486 17.48 18.31 11.21
N ASN A 487 16.74 17.85 10.20
CA ASN A 487 16.70 18.39 8.85
C ASN A 487 15.55 17.78 8.03
N ASP A 488 15.00 18.53 7.10
CA ASP A 488 13.90 18.12 6.21
C ASP A 488 14.39 17.30 4.99
N THR A 489 14.98 16.14 5.23
CA THR A 489 15.34 15.18 4.16
C THR A 489 14.88 13.78 4.52
N ALA A 490 14.80 12.88 3.53
CA ALA A 490 14.48 11.46 3.76
C ALA A 490 15.50 10.70 4.65
N ALA A 491 16.60 11.33 5.06
CA ALA A 491 17.56 10.80 6.02
C ALA A 491 17.55 11.58 7.34
N ALA A 492 16.45 12.27 7.64
CA ALA A 492 16.23 12.96 8.89
C ALA A 492 16.38 12.01 10.08
N THR A 493 16.84 12.57 11.19
CA THR A 493 16.92 11.84 12.45
C THR A 493 16.41 12.71 13.58
N TYR A 494 15.85 12.06 14.59
CA TYR A 494 15.37 12.68 15.81
C TYR A 494 16.43 13.54 16.54
N LEU A 495 16.05 14.73 17.04
CA LEU A 495 16.92 15.66 17.79
C LEU A 495 17.07 15.31 19.27
N GLY A 496 16.06 14.66 19.86
CA GLY A 496 15.98 14.38 21.29
C GLY A 496 16.30 12.93 21.67
N THR A 497 15.86 12.54 22.87
CA THR A 497 15.79 11.13 23.28
C THR A 497 14.33 10.80 23.52
N TYR A 498 13.89 9.69 22.95
CA TYR A 498 12.56 9.12 23.14
C TYR A 498 12.72 7.62 23.44
N THR A 499 11.65 6.94 23.85
CA THR A 499 11.71 5.51 24.22
C THR A 499 10.44 4.79 23.76
N TYR A 500 10.42 4.39 22.48
CA TYR A 500 9.31 3.68 21.87
C TYR A 500 8.94 2.37 22.59
N ALA A 501 9.90 1.70 23.24
CA ALA A 501 9.63 0.52 24.07
C ALA A 501 8.60 0.72 25.20
N SER A 502 8.24 1.97 25.51
CA SER A 502 7.16 2.29 26.45
C SER A 502 5.78 2.20 25.81
N ALA A 503 5.64 2.65 24.56
CA ALA A 503 4.39 2.69 23.78
C ALA A 503 3.91 1.32 23.29
N ILE A 504 4.80 0.32 23.32
CA ILE A 504 4.48 -1.07 22.95
C ILE A 504 4.37 -1.99 24.18
N ASN A 505 4.03 -1.45 25.34
CA ASN A 505 4.00 -2.20 26.59
C ASN A 505 2.85 -1.75 27.50
N ALA A 506 1.69 -2.37 27.30
CA ALA A 506 0.42 -2.08 27.98
C ALA A 506 0.44 -2.12 29.52
N VAL A 507 1.57 -2.52 30.13
CA VAL A 507 1.80 -2.40 31.58
C VAL A 507 2.16 -0.96 31.97
N ILE A 508 2.50 -0.10 31.00
CA ILE A 508 2.98 1.28 31.18
C ILE A 508 1.82 2.32 31.10
N SER A 509 0.56 1.91 30.98
CA SER A 509 -0.74 2.65 31.01
C SER A 509 -0.96 3.91 31.85
N SER A 510 -0.09 4.25 32.78
CA SER A 510 -0.11 5.58 33.37
C SER A 510 0.59 6.51 32.39
N CYS A 511 -0.12 7.47 31.77
CA CYS A 511 0.38 8.55 30.89
C CYS A 511 1.45 9.47 31.55
N PHE A 512 2.42 8.86 32.20
CA PHE A 512 3.39 9.34 33.16
C PHE A 512 4.56 8.35 33.14
N CYS A 513 5.71 8.78 32.64
CA CYS A 513 6.91 7.94 32.64
C CYS A 513 7.31 7.49 34.07
N TYR A 514 7.30 6.17 34.30
CA TYR A 514 7.99 5.53 35.43
C TYR A 514 9.18 4.73 34.90
N ARG A 515 10.34 4.82 35.58
CA ARG A 515 11.41 3.85 35.39
C ARG A 515 11.04 2.58 36.17
N PRO A 516 10.86 1.42 35.51
CA PRO A 516 10.53 0.18 36.21
C PRO A 516 11.64 -0.18 37.21
N ALA A 517 11.28 -0.88 38.28
CA ALA A 517 12.29 -1.42 39.19
C ALA A 517 13.20 -2.40 38.42
N VAL A 518 14.51 -2.32 38.63
CA VAL A 518 15.49 -3.24 38.02
C VAL A 518 15.18 -4.67 38.48
N THR A 519 14.77 -5.54 37.56
CA THR A 519 14.40 -6.95 37.83
C THR A 519 15.54 -7.94 37.55
N ALA A 520 16.64 -7.49 36.95
CA ALA A 520 17.80 -8.31 36.61
C ALA A 520 19.13 -7.61 36.94
N GLY A 521 20.17 -8.37 37.32
CA GLY A 521 21.49 -7.84 37.67
C GLY A 521 21.73 -7.66 39.18
N ALA A 522 22.69 -6.81 39.55
CA ALA A 522 22.97 -6.48 40.95
C ALA A 522 21.88 -5.55 41.50
N ILE A 523 20.85 -6.16 42.08
CA ILE A 523 19.71 -5.46 42.65
C ILE A 523 20.07 -5.02 44.07
N LEU A 524 20.28 -3.71 44.26
CA LEU A 524 20.58 -3.13 45.57
C LEU A 524 19.29 -2.77 46.32
N ASP A 525 19.25 -3.09 47.60
CA ASP A 525 18.17 -2.67 48.50
C ASP A 525 18.16 -1.16 48.65
N THR A 526 16.96 -0.56 48.68
CA THR A 526 16.83 0.84 49.08
C THR A 526 17.03 0.95 50.60
N PRO A 527 18.11 1.60 51.07
CA PRO A 527 18.50 1.54 52.48
C PRO A 527 17.70 2.49 53.37
N GLN A 528 17.05 3.51 52.78
CA GLN A 528 16.35 4.56 53.49
C GLN A 528 14.96 4.79 52.91
N GLY A 529 13.98 5.07 53.77
CA GLY A 529 12.68 5.51 53.29
C GLY A 529 11.86 6.25 54.33
N ILE A 530 11.01 7.16 53.85
CA ILE A 530 10.01 7.89 54.63
C ILE A 530 8.62 7.55 54.08
N THR A 531 7.78 6.89 54.88
CA THR A 531 6.40 6.56 54.50
C THR A 531 5.40 7.19 55.46
N SER A 532 4.37 7.83 54.91
CA SER A 532 3.21 8.30 55.66
C SER A 532 2.16 7.21 55.88
N LEU A 533 2.36 6.02 55.31
CA LEU A 533 1.47 4.87 55.42
C LEU A 533 1.86 3.95 56.60
N GLN A 534 2.86 4.33 57.40
CA GLN A 534 3.36 3.56 58.56
C GLN A 534 3.85 2.15 58.22
N ARG A 535 4.39 1.97 57.01
CA ARG A 535 4.87 0.66 56.51
C ARG A 535 6.37 0.42 56.61
N ALA A 536 7.13 1.24 57.36
CA ALA A 536 8.56 1.02 57.48
C ALA A 536 8.88 -0.22 58.34
N GLY A 537 9.76 -1.09 57.86
CA GLY A 537 10.29 -2.24 58.58
C GLY A 537 9.83 -3.61 58.06
N ALA A 538 10.31 -4.67 58.72
CA ALA A 538 10.12 -6.06 58.29
C ALA A 538 8.66 -6.53 58.33
N ASP A 539 7.83 -5.95 59.19
CA ASP A 539 6.44 -6.37 59.40
C ASP A 539 5.46 -5.88 58.31
N ASN A 540 5.94 -5.10 57.33
CA ASN A 540 5.12 -4.48 56.28
C ASN A 540 5.80 -4.64 54.91
N ASP A 541 5.90 -5.89 54.44
CA ASP A 541 6.54 -6.27 53.17
C ASP A 541 8.00 -5.85 53.04
N ASN A 542 8.68 -5.59 54.17
CA ASN A 542 10.07 -5.16 54.20
C ASN A 542 10.33 -3.81 53.49
N TRP A 543 9.36 -2.89 53.50
CA TRP A 543 9.55 -1.54 52.97
C TRP A 543 10.53 -0.73 53.86
N PRO A 544 11.48 0.06 53.28
CA PRO A 544 11.64 0.41 51.87
C PRO A 544 12.47 -0.58 51.05
N MET A 545 13.09 -1.59 51.67
CA MET A 545 14.00 -2.54 50.99
C MET A 545 13.31 -3.38 49.91
N VAL A 546 11.97 -3.47 49.92
CA VAL A 546 11.18 -4.03 48.83
C VAL A 546 11.24 -3.19 47.54
N ARG A 547 11.55 -1.89 47.66
CA ARG A 547 11.92 -1.04 46.53
C ARG A 547 13.42 -1.22 46.29
N LYS A 548 13.79 -1.49 45.04
CA LYS A 548 15.18 -1.77 44.66
C LYS A 548 15.74 -0.64 43.81
N GLY A 549 17.04 -0.39 43.91
CA GLY A 549 17.75 0.55 43.03
C GLY A 549 17.60 2.03 43.37
N ALA A 550 17.01 2.40 44.51
CA ALA A 550 16.95 3.78 44.97
C ALA A 550 17.83 4.01 46.21
N TRP A 551 18.35 5.24 46.40
CA TRP A 551 19.02 5.63 47.63
C TRP A 551 18.03 5.98 48.75
N THR A 552 16.87 6.51 48.40
CA THR A 552 15.78 6.84 49.33
C THR A 552 14.43 6.61 48.66
N ALA A 553 13.49 6.00 49.38
CA ALA A 553 12.09 5.88 48.98
C ALA A 553 11.20 6.84 49.79
N LEU A 554 10.37 7.64 49.12
CA LEU A 554 9.34 8.47 49.77
C LEU A 554 7.96 7.94 49.38
N GLU A 555 7.04 7.79 50.34
CA GLU A 555 5.71 7.22 50.08
C GLU A 555 4.59 7.97 50.80
N SER A 556 3.56 8.36 50.02
CA SER A 556 2.29 8.84 50.55
C SER A 556 1.13 8.63 49.60
N LYS A 557 -0.09 8.49 50.14
CA LYS A 557 -1.33 8.51 49.37
C LYS A 557 -1.90 9.92 49.19
N THR A 558 -1.65 10.83 50.14
CA THR A 558 -2.36 12.13 50.22
C THR A 558 -1.47 13.29 50.64
N LYS A 559 -0.18 13.06 50.89
CA LYS A 559 0.79 14.09 51.26
C LYS A 559 1.77 14.28 50.10
N GLY A 560 1.84 15.49 49.57
CA GLY A 560 2.89 15.85 48.62
C GLY A 560 4.26 15.94 49.30
N PHE A 561 5.31 15.66 48.54
CA PHE A 561 6.67 16.04 48.91
C PHE A 561 6.87 17.52 48.60
N VAL A 562 7.10 18.34 49.63
CA VAL A 562 7.27 19.79 49.48
C VAL A 562 8.69 20.17 49.89
N PRO A 563 9.62 20.33 48.93
CA PRO A 563 10.94 20.90 49.21
C PRO A 563 10.84 22.40 49.46
N ASN A 564 11.86 22.96 50.11
CA ASN A 564 11.97 24.42 50.27
C ASN A 564 12.04 25.09 48.90
N ARG A 565 11.26 26.16 48.71
CA ARG A 565 11.25 26.96 47.49
C ARG A 565 12.18 28.16 47.66
N LEU A 566 13.21 28.27 46.85
CA LEU A 566 14.23 29.32 46.91
C LEU A 566 14.43 29.97 45.55
N THR A 567 14.75 31.27 45.53
CA THR A 567 15.22 31.98 44.33
C THR A 567 16.69 31.67 44.05
N ASN A 568 17.19 32.01 42.85
CA ASN A 568 18.60 31.88 42.48
C ASN A 568 19.52 32.59 43.49
N GLN A 569 19.13 33.79 43.95
CA GLN A 569 19.90 34.54 44.94
C GLN A 569 19.93 33.81 46.29
N GLN A 570 18.77 33.33 46.76
CA GLN A 570 18.68 32.60 48.03
C GLN A 570 19.50 31.30 48.03
N ILE A 571 19.59 30.62 46.88
CA ILE A 571 20.43 29.43 46.71
C ILE A 571 21.92 29.81 46.76
N THR A 572 22.30 30.91 46.13
CA THR A 572 23.68 31.42 46.11
C THR A 572 24.12 31.92 47.48
N ASP A 573 23.19 32.41 48.30
CA ASP A 573 23.42 32.89 49.66
C ASP A 573 23.60 31.77 50.70
N ILE A 574 23.38 30.50 50.33
CA ILE A 574 23.63 29.36 51.23
C ILE A 574 25.13 29.31 51.53
N PRO A 575 25.56 29.41 52.81
CA PRO A 575 26.98 29.36 53.13
C PRO A 575 27.62 28.06 52.63
N ALA A 576 28.79 28.17 52.00
CA ALA A 576 29.47 27.01 51.40
C ALA A 576 29.71 25.86 52.40
N ALA A 577 29.91 26.17 53.69
CA ALA A 577 30.08 25.16 54.75
C ALA A 577 28.81 24.37 55.08
N ASN A 578 27.63 24.83 54.64
CA ASN A 578 26.34 24.18 54.86
C ASN A 578 25.89 23.36 53.65
N LEU A 579 26.57 23.48 52.50
CA LEU A 579 26.23 22.70 51.32
C LEU A 579 26.64 21.25 51.53
N ILE A 580 25.75 20.34 51.17
CA ILE A 580 25.95 18.90 51.23
C ILE A 580 25.50 18.28 49.91
N GLU A 581 26.19 17.22 49.51
CA GLU A 581 25.76 16.40 48.39
C GLU A 581 24.34 15.85 48.65
N GLY A 582 23.49 15.92 47.65
CA GLY A 582 22.07 15.56 47.72
C GLY A 582 21.16 16.62 48.34
N MET A 583 21.66 17.83 48.67
CA MET A 583 20.79 18.93 49.11
C MET A 583 19.77 19.27 48.00
N MET A 584 18.49 19.31 48.35
CA MET A 584 17.40 19.56 47.40
C MET A 584 16.58 20.79 47.76
N VAL A 585 16.30 21.62 46.75
CA VAL A 585 15.40 22.78 46.82
C VAL A 585 14.61 22.88 45.52
N TYR A 586 13.44 23.50 45.55
CA TYR A 586 12.76 23.89 44.32
C TYR A 586 13.19 25.31 43.96
N ASN A 587 13.85 25.48 42.82
CA ASN A 587 14.26 26.79 42.34
C ASN A 587 13.08 27.49 41.66
N SER A 588 12.56 28.54 42.30
CA SER A 588 11.39 29.27 41.80
C SER A 588 11.67 30.13 40.57
N ASP A 589 12.92 30.50 40.32
CA ASP A 589 13.28 31.33 39.18
C ASP A 589 13.52 30.46 37.93
N ALA A 590 14.09 29.27 38.11
CA ALA A 590 14.36 28.30 37.06
C ALA A 590 13.21 27.27 36.84
N ASN A 591 12.16 27.32 37.67
CA ASN A 591 11.00 26.42 37.65
C ASN A 591 11.38 24.92 37.68
N CYS A 592 12.37 24.53 38.49
CA CYS A 592 12.87 23.17 38.49
C CYS A 592 13.35 22.69 39.86
N LEU A 593 13.49 21.37 40.02
CA LEU A 593 14.12 20.79 41.20
C LEU A 593 15.63 20.98 41.11
N TYR A 594 16.22 21.71 42.05
CA TYR A 594 17.66 21.88 42.18
C TYR A 594 18.22 20.83 43.14
N ILE A 595 19.19 20.04 42.68
CA ILE A 595 19.92 19.08 43.52
C ILE A 595 21.41 19.47 43.49
N ASN A 596 22.03 19.58 44.66
CA ASN A 596 23.45 19.81 44.77
C ASN A 596 24.19 18.47 44.68
N THR A 597 24.93 18.22 43.60
CA THR A 597 25.48 16.89 43.28
C THR A 597 26.86 16.63 43.87
N ASP A 598 27.53 17.63 44.45
CA ASP A 598 28.90 17.49 44.96
C ASP A 598 29.15 18.22 46.28
N GLY A 599 28.12 18.86 46.86
CA GLY A 599 28.21 19.63 48.10
C GLY A 599 28.95 20.97 47.95
N THR A 600 29.13 21.47 46.72
CA THR A 600 29.82 22.75 46.46
C THR A 600 28.88 23.81 45.89
N PRO A 601 29.24 25.10 45.91
CA PRO A 601 28.42 26.16 45.29
C PRO A 601 28.15 25.94 43.79
N THR A 602 29.04 25.22 43.09
CA THR A 602 28.89 24.87 41.66
C THR A 602 28.15 23.55 41.42
N GLY A 603 27.83 22.81 42.49
CA GLY A 603 27.18 21.51 42.44
C GLY A 603 25.69 21.54 42.13
N TRP A 604 25.05 22.70 42.15
CA TRP A 604 23.63 22.83 41.87
C TRP A 604 23.30 22.50 40.41
N LYS A 605 22.49 21.46 40.21
CA LYS A 605 21.96 21.04 38.90
C LYS A 605 20.44 21.20 38.88
N CYS A 606 19.93 21.77 37.80
CA CYS A 606 18.50 21.92 37.53
C CYS A 606 17.96 20.65 36.89
N PHE A 607 16.95 20.07 37.50
CA PHE A 607 16.17 18.95 36.98
C PHE A 607 14.79 19.49 36.62
N ASN A 608 14.64 19.92 35.37
CA ASN A 608 13.43 20.53 34.79
C ASN A 608 12.72 19.59 33.81
N THR A 609 13.41 18.57 33.32
CA THR A 609 12.83 17.49 32.54
C THR A 609 12.28 16.42 33.46
N GLN A 610 11.06 15.95 33.16
CA GLN A 610 10.52 14.71 33.70
C GLN A 610 11.35 13.59 33.07
N ALA A 611 12.48 13.28 33.71
CA ALA A 611 13.53 12.50 33.09
C ALA A 611 13.13 11.01 32.96
N CYS A 612 13.16 10.49 31.73
CA CYS A 612 13.64 9.15 31.43
C CYS A 612 14.81 9.21 30.42
N PRO A 613 16.04 9.52 30.87
CA PRO A 613 17.25 9.04 30.21
C PRO A 613 18.08 8.19 31.19
N ASN A 614 18.84 7.27 30.61
CA ASN A 614 19.64 6.22 31.28
C ASN A 614 20.35 6.62 32.59
#